data_AF-A0A8T5PVG4-F1
#
_entry.id   AF-A0A8T5PVG4-F1
#
_cell.length_a   1.000
_cell.length_b   1.000
_cell.length_c   1.000
_cell.angle_alpha   90.00
_cell.angle_beta   90.00
_cell.angle_gamma   90.00
#
_symmetry.space_group_name_H-M   'P 1'
#
loop_
_entity.id
_entity.type
_entity.pdbx_description
1 polymer ?
#
loop_
_entity_poly.entity_id
_entity_poly.type
_entity_poly.pdbx_seq_one_letter_code
_entity_poly.pdbx_strand_id
1 'polypeptide(L)'
;MTPIQIMALIVALLGGIKLIILLLNPKSWLSFVKTIYKNPGITTIIALIVAGASLWYLLKYMTIVHIFAAMLFTMALILLGFVAYPKDTIAFAEKILKDKNLLRKCWLVTIIWIVLLAWVIYSIFFI
;
A
#
# COMPACT_ATOMS: atom_id res chain seq x y z
N MET A 1 6.03 10.49 22.55
CA MET A 1 5.16 10.07 21.43
C MET A 1 5.00 8.57 21.45
N THR A 2 3.79 8.05 21.31
CA THR A 2 3.55 6.60 21.21
C THR A 2 4.02 6.08 19.84
N PRO A 3 4.32 4.77 19.68
CA PRO A 3 4.71 4.22 18.39
C PRO A 3 3.70 4.50 17.27
N ILE A 4 2.40 4.44 17.57
CA ILE A 4 1.35 4.77 16.61
C ILE A 4 1.36 6.25 16.19
N GLN A 5 1.66 7.17 17.11
CA GLN A 5 1.83 8.60 16.79
C GLN A 5 3.06 8.81 15.89
N ILE A 6 4.14 8.06 16.11
CA ILE A 6 5.33 8.13 15.26
C ILE A 6 5.02 7.62 13.85
N MET A 7 4.30 6.49 13.73
CA MET A 7 3.87 5.97 12.42
C MET A 7 2.98 6.97 11.68
N ALA A 8 2.01 7.56 12.38
CA ALA A 8 1.13 8.60 11.81
C ALA A 8 1.94 9.84 11.38
N LEU A 9 2.90 10.28 12.19
CA LEU A 9 3.77 11.41 11.87
C LEU A 9 4.63 11.12 10.63
N ILE A 10 5.20 9.91 10.50
CA ILE A 10 5.96 9.51 9.31
C ILE A 10 5.09 9.61 8.07
N VAL A 11 3.87 9.05 8.10
CA VAL A 11 2.94 9.12 6.95
C VAL A 11 2.54 10.56 6.64
N ALA A 12 2.26 11.37 7.67
CA ALA A 12 1.90 12.78 7.50
C ALA A 12 3.04 13.60 6.86
N LEU A 13 4.28 13.42 7.32
CA LEU A 13 5.44 14.11 6.78
C LEU A 13 5.75 13.64 5.35
N LEU A 14 5.83 12.33 5.10
CA LEU A 14 6.10 11.81 3.77
C LEU A 14 5.00 12.17 2.78
N GLY A 15 3.74 12.09 3.19
CA GLY A 15 2.58 12.49 2.40
C GLY A 15 2.59 13.99 2.10
N GLY A 16 2.82 14.82 3.11
CA GLY A 16 2.93 16.28 2.96
C GLY A 16 4.06 16.70 2.03
N ILE A 17 5.26 16.14 2.23
CA ILE A 17 6.41 16.37 1.34
C ILE A 17 6.08 15.95 -0.09
N LYS A 18 5.49 14.75 -0.27
CA LYS A 18 5.06 14.26 -1.59
C LYS A 18 4.10 15.24 -2.27
N LEU A 19 3.10 15.75 -1.55
CA LEU A 19 2.14 16.70 -2.10
C LEU A 19 2.80 18.03 -2.48
N ILE A 20 3.67 18.56 -1.63
CA ILE A 20 4.44 19.78 -1.93
C ILE A 20 5.29 19.60 -3.20
N ILE A 21 6.02 18.48 -3.31
CA ILE A 21 6.82 18.17 -4.51
C ILE A 21 5.91 18.04 -5.73
N LEU A 22 4.74 17.40 -5.61
CA LEU A 22 3.82 17.24 -6.73
C LEU A 22 3.27 18.60 -7.20
N LEU A 23 2.99 19.53 -6.28
CA LEU A 23 2.48 20.86 -6.61
C LEU A 23 3.55 21.76 -7.25
N LEU A 24 4.80 21.65 -6.79
CA LEU A 24 5.89 22.49 -7.28
C LEU A 24 6.59 21.91 -8.51
N ASN A 25 6.82 20.59 -8.55
CA ASN A 25 7.56 19.93 -9.61
C ASN A 25 7.21 18.42 -9.72
N PRO A 26 6.13 18.06 -10.45
CA PRO A 26 5.73 16.68 -10.68
C PRO A 26 6.82 15.81 -11.32
N LYS A 27 7.70 16.39 -12.14
CA LYS A 27 8.77 15.66 -12.84
C LYS A 27 9.84 15.16 -11.85
N SER A 28 10.16 15.95 -10.83
CA SER A 28 11.06 15.53 -9.75
C SER A 28 10.51 14.34 -8.99
N TRP A 29 9.21 14.35 -8.67
CA TRP A 29 8.55 13.19 -8.06
C TRP A 29 8.63 11.94 -8.95
N LEU A 30 8.35 12.08 -10.25
CA LEU A 30 8.47 10.97 -11.19
C LEU A 30 9.90 10.39 -11.26
N SER A 31 10.93 11.25 -11.23
CA SER A 31 12.33 10.82 -11.23
C SER A 31 12.69 10.02 -9.96
N PHE A 32 12.23 10.50 -8.81
CA PHE A 32 12.39 9.81 -7.53
C PHE A 32 11.72 8.43 -7.56
N VAL A 33 10.45 8.37 -7.99
CA VAL A 33 9.72 7.10 -8.14
C VAL A 33 10.46 6.14 -9.07
N LYS A 34 10.89 6.60 -10.26
CA LYS A 34 11.67 5.76 -11.19
C LYS A 34 12.92 5.19 -10.54
N THR A 35 13.60 5.95 -9.68
CA THR A 35 14.81 5.50 -9.00
C THR A 35 14.55 4.34 -8.04
N ILE A 36 13.44 4.40 -7.29
CA ILE A 36 13.01 3.30 -6.42
C ILE A 36 12.72 2.05 -7.27
N TYR A 37 11.85 2.19 -8.27
CA TYR A 37 11.39 1.05 -9.07
C TYR A 37 12.44 0.45 -10.02
N LYS A 38 13.60 1.11 -10.23
CA LYS A 38 14.73 0.53 -10.97
C LYS A 38 15.25 -0.76 -10.34
N ASN A 39 15.11 -0.92 -9.02
CA ASN A 39 15.58 -2.08 -8.27
C ASN A 39 14.39 -2.80 -7.62
N PRO A 40 13.62 -3.59 -8.39
CA PRO A 40 12.39 -4.21 -7.89
C PRO A 40 12.64 -5.20 -6.74
N GLY A 41 13.76 -5.92 -6.75
CA GLY A 41 14.12 -6.84 -5.65
C GLY A 41 14.36 -6.11 -4.33
N ILE A 42 15.18 -5.06 -4.34
CA ILE A 42 15.45 -4.23 -3.16
C ILE A 42 14.15 -3.55 -2.68
N THR A 43 13.38 -3.00 -3.60
CA THR A 43 12.09 -2.37 -3.28
C THR A 43 11.13 -3.35 -2.62
N THR A 44 11.08 -4.59 -3.10
CA THR A 44 10.24 -5.65 -2.53
C THR A 44 10.68 -5.97 -1.10
N ILE A 45 11.98 -6.15 -0.85
CA ILE A 45 12.51 -6.46 0.49
C ILE A 45 12.17 -5.31 1.46
N ILE A 46 12.42 -4.06 1.06
CA ILE A 46 12.11 -2.89 1.88
C ILE A 46 10.61 -2.83 2.18
N ALA A 47 9.76 -3.03 1.16
CA ALA A 47 8.30 -3.01 1.33
C ALA A 47 7.82 -4.11 2.29
N LEU A 48 8.38 -5.32 2.22
CA LEU A 48 8.05 -6.41 3.14
C LEU A 48 8.45 -6.09 4.58
N ILE A 49 9.66 -5.56 4.78
CA ILE A 49 10.14 -5.17 6.12
C ILE A 49 9.23 -4.08 6.69
N VAL A 50 8.94 -3.04 5.91
CA VAL A 50 8.06 -1.94 6.35
C VAL A 50 6.65 -2.44 6.64
N ALA A 51 6.07 -3.28 5.79
CA ALA A 51 4.73 -3.83 5.99
C ALA A 51 4.66 -4.73 7.24
N GLY A 52 5.61 -5.67 7.39
CA GLY A 52 5.66 -6.58 8.53
C GLY A 52 5.92 -5.86 9.86
N ALA A 53 6.89 -4.94 9.89
CA ALA A 53 7.16 -4.13 11.07
C ALA A 53 5.96 -3.25 11.45
N SER A 54 5.33 -2.59 10.47
CA SER A 54 4.15 -1.76 10.70
C SER A 54 2.99 -2.58 11.26
N LEU A 55 2.70 -3.75 10.67
CA LEU A 55 1.64 -4.63 11.16
C LEU A 55 1.92 -5.10 12.60
N TRP A 56 3.14 -5.55 12.89
CA TRP A 56 3.53 -5.99 14.24
C TRP A 56 3.37 -4.88 15.27
N TYR A 57 3.75 -3.65 14.95
CA TYR A 57 3.55 -2.51 15.86
C TYR A 57 2.08 -2.15 16.02
N LEU A 58 1.29 -2.12 14.94
CA LEU A 58 -0.14 -1.79 15.02
C LEU A 58 -0.90 -2.79 15.89
N LEU A 59 -0.58 -4.09 15.77
CA LEU A 59 -1.23 -5.15 16.54
C LEU A 59 -1.03 -5.07 18.06
N LYS A 60 -0.06 -4.26 18.53
CA LYS A 60 0.11 -3.98 19.97
C LYS A 60 -0.91 -3.00 20.53
N TYR A 61 -1.53 -2.20 19.67
CA TYR A 61 -2.41 -1.09 20.07
C TYR A 61 -3.83 -1.23 19.51
N MET A 62 -4.02 -1.99 18.44
CA MET A 62 -5.32 -2.20 17.81
C MET A 62 -5.43 -3.61 17.20
N THR A 63 -6.64 -4.11 17.06
CA THR A 63 -6.88 -5.43 16.44
C THR A 63 -6.79 -5.35 14.92
N ILE A 64 -6.61 -6.50 14.27
CA ILE A 64 -6.62 -6.62 12.81
C ILE A 64 -7.90 -6.05 12.17
N VAL A 65 -9.03 -6.12 12.89
CA VAL A 65 -10.33 -5.58 12.44
C VAL A 65 -10.27 -4.06 12.28
N HIS A 66 -9.69 -3.35 13.26
CA HIS A 66 -9.52 -1.90 13.18
C HIS A 66 -8.58 -1.50 12.04
N ILE A 67 -7.51 -2.27 11.81
CA ILE A 67 -6.58 -2.05 10.69
C ILE A 67 -7.31 -2.17 9.35
N PHE A 68 -8.12 -3.22 9.17
CA PHE A 68 -8.92 -3.41 7.95
C PHE A 68 -10.01 -2.34 7.77
N ALA A 69 -10.64 -1.87 8.85
CA ALA A 69 -11.60 -0.77 8.79
C ALA A 69 -10.94 0.54 8.30
N ALA A 70 -9.76 0.89 8.81
CA ALA A 70 -8.99 2.04 8.33
C ALA A 70 -8.48 1.85 6.89
N MET A 71 -8.15 0.62 6.53
CA MET A 71 -7.73 0.27 5.17
C MET A 71 -8.87 0.47 4.17
N LEU A 72 -10.11 0.11 4.51
CA LEU A 72 -11.29 0.36 3.67
C LEU A 72 -11.44 1.86 3.36
N PHE A 73 -11.32 2.73 4.36
CA PHE A 73 -11.31 4.18 4.17
C PHE A 73 -10.20 4.62 3.20
N THR A 74 -8.99 4.09 3.39
CA THR A 74 -7.84 4.45 2.54
C THR A 74 -8.00 3.95 1.10
N MET A 75 -8.55 2.75 0.90
CA MET A 75 -8.86 2.20 -0.43
C MET A 75 -9.88 3.06 -1.18
N ALA A 76 -10.90 3.58 -0.50
CA ALA A 76 -11.86 4.49 -1.09
C ALA A 76 -11.20 5.79 -1.58
N LEU A 77 -10.27 6.37 -0.81
CA LEU A 77 -9.49 7.54 -1.24
C LEU A 77 -8.58 7.24 -2.43
N ILE A 78 -7.94 6.07 -2.44
CA ILE A 78 -7.11 5.63 -3.57
C ILE A 78 -7.95 5.52 -4.85
N LEU A 79 -9.17 4.98 -4.75
CA LEU A 79 -10.09 4.86 -5.88
C LEU A 79 -10.40 6.22 -6.52
N LEU A 80 -10.61 7.27 -5.73
CA LEU A 80 -10.85 8.63 -6.25
C LEU A 80 -9.70 9.11 -7.16
N GLY A 81 -8.46 8.77 -6.82
CA GLY A 81 -7.29 9.10 -7.64
C GLY A 81 -7.28 8.38 -9.00
N PHE A 82 -7.71 7.12 -9.04
CA PHE A 82 -7.79 6.36 -10.29
C PHE A 82 -8.98 6.79 -11.17
N VAL A 83 -10.11 7.13 -10.56
CA VAL A 83 -11.32 7.57 -11.29
C VAL A 83 -11.08 8.87 -12.05
N ALA A 84 -10.13 9.71 -11.61
CA ALA A 84 -9.73 10.92 -12.35
C ALA A 84 -9.12 10.63 -13.73
N TYR A 85 -8.59 9.42 -13.96
CA TYR A 85 -7.97 8.98 -15.21
C TYR A 85 -8.52 7.61 -15.65
N PRO A 86 -9.81 7.52 -16.01
CA PRO A 86 -10.49 6.23 -16.15
C PRO A 86 -9.97 5.42 -17.35
N LYS A 87 -9.71 6.06 -18.49
CA LYS A 87 -9.20 5.39 -19.69
C LYS A 87 -7.81 4.79 -19.45
N ASP A 88 -6.90 5.55 -18.85
CA ASP A 88 -5.54 5.10 -18.56
C ASP A 88 -5.55 3.99 -17.51
N THR A 89 -6.41 4.11 -16.49
CA THR A 89 -6.57 3.09 -15.45
C THR A 89 -7.08 1.78 -16.03
N ILE A 90 -8.10 1.81 -16.89
CA ILE A 90 -8.64 0.60 -17.55
C ILE A 90 -7.58 -0.03 -18.46
N ALA A 91 -6.90 0.77 -19.30
CA ALA A 91 -5.86 0.26 -20.19
C ALA A 91 -4.70 -0.39 -19.41
N PHE A 92 -4.30 0.21 -18.28
CA PHE A 92 -3.32 -0.36 -17.37
C PHE A 92 -3.78 -1.68 -16.76
N ALA A 93 -5.02 -1.75 -16.27
CA ALA A 93 -5.59 -2.96 -15.71
C ALA A 93 -5.65 -4.09 -16.75
N GLU A 94 -6.13 -3.82 -17.96
CA GLU A 94 -6.16 -4.81 -19.04
C GLU A 94 -4.76 -5.34 -19.37
N LYS A 95 -3.76 -4.46 -19.44
CA LYS A 95 -2.38 -4.85 -19.71
C LYS A 95 -1.85 -5.82 -18.66
N ILE A 96 -2.16 -5.59 -17.39
CA ILE A 96 -1.75 -6.45 -16.29
C ILE A 96 -2.50 -7.78 -16.31
N LEU A 97 -3.83 -7.75 -16.49
CA LEU A 97 -4.68 -8.94 -16.46
C LEU A 97 -4.46 -9.89 -17.64
N LYS A 98 -4.02 -9.36 -18.80
CA LYS A 98 -3.63 -10.16 -19.96
C LYS A 98 -2.27 -10.87 -19.79
N ASP A 99 -1.48 -10.52 -18.78
CA ASP A 99 -0.21 -11.19 -18.50
C ASP A 99 -0.46 -12.57 -17.88
N LYS A 100 -0.20 -13.63 -18.66
CA LYS A 100 -0.34 -15.03 -18.21
C LYS A 100 0.52 -15.37 -16.99
N ASN A 101 1.59 -14.61 -16.74
CA ASN A 101 2.48 -14.78 -15.59
C ASN A 101 2.11 -13.89 -14.40
N LEU A 102 0.96 -13.19 -14.42
CA LEU A 102 0.53 -12.28 -13.37
C LEU A 102 0.63 -12.91 -11.97
N LEU A 103 0.00 -14.07 -11.77
CA LEU A 103 0.02 -14.77 -10.49
C LEU A 103 1.44 -15.18 -10.08
N ARG A 104 2.28 -15.58 -11.04
CA ARG A 104 3.68 -15.90 -10.77
C ARG A 104 4.51 -14.66 -10.41
N LYS A 105 4.17 -13.48 -10.91
CA LYS A 105 4.86 -12.22 -10.57
C LYS A 105 4.37 -11.64 -9.24
N CYS A 106 3.08 -11.82 -8.93
CA CYS A 106 2.42 -11.28 -7.75
C CYS A 106 2.15 -12.33 -6.65
N TRP A 107 2.75 -13.52 -6.75
CA TRP A 107 2.47 -14.64 -5.85
C TRP A 107 2.65 -14.28 -4.37
N LEU A 108 3.73 -13.55 -4.06
CA LEU A 108 4.08 -13.22 -2.68
C LEU A 108 3.03 -12.32 -2.04
N VAL A 109 2.63 -11.24 -2.74
CA VAL A 109 1.59 -10.34 -2.25
C VAL A 109 0.23 -11.04 -2.20
N THR A 110 -0.05 -11.97 -3.13
CA THR A 110 -1.28 -12.77 -3.13
C THR A 110 -1.37 -13.65 -1.88
N ILE A 111 -0.29 -14.35 -1.50
CA ILE A 111 -0.27 -15.17 -0.29
C ILE A 111 -0.47 -14.32 0.96
N ILE A 112 0.23 -13.18 1.05
CA ILE A 112 0.08 -12.25 2.19
C ILE A 112 -1.39 -11.80 2.32
N TRP A 113 -2.04 -11.44 1.21
CA TRP A 113 -3.45 -11.07 1.21
C TRP A 113 -4.36 -12.20 1.67
N ILE A 114 -4.17 -13.42 1.18
CA ILE A 114 -4.97 -14.58 1.59
C ILE A 114 -4.87 -14.79 3.10
N VAL A 115 -3.65 -14.72 3.67
CA VAL A 115 -3.43 -14.88 5.11
C VAL A 115 -4.12 -13.77 5.91
N LEU A 116 -3.96 -12.50 5.51
CA LEU A 116 -4.58 -11.36 6.20
C LEU A 116 -6.11 -11.39 6.13
N LEU A 117 -6.67 -11.78 4.98
CA LEU A 117 -8.12 -11.93 4.80
C LEU A 117 -8.68 -13.05 5.68
N ALA A 118 -8.02 -14.22 5.71
CA ALA A 118 -8.42 -15.31 6.58
C ALA A 118 -8.36 -14.88 8.07
N TRP A 119 -7.32 -14.14 8.46
CA TRP A 119 -7.16 -13.67 9.84
C TRP A 119 -8.22 -12.66 10.25
N VAL A 120 -8.53 -11.65 9.42
CA VAL A 120 -9.58 -10.68 9.78
C VAL A 120 -10.95 -11.34 9.86
N ILE A 121 -11.28 -12.24 8.93
CA ILE A 121 -12.55 -12.98 8.95
C ILE A 121 -12.63 -13.81 10.23
N TYR A 122 -11.57 -14.56 10.56
CA TYR A 122 -11.52 -15.33 11.79
C TYR A 122 -11.70 -14.44 13.03
N SER A 123 -11.07 -13.27 13.05
CA SER A 123 -11.13 -12.34 14.18
C SER A 123 -12.46 -11.60 14.30
N ILE A 124 -13.33 -11.61 13.28
CA ILE A 124 -14.67 -11.05 13.35
C ILE A 124 -15.66 -12.07 13.95
N PHE A 125 -15.47 -13.35 13.63
CA PHE A 125 -16.44 -14.39 13.99
C PHE A 125 -16.05 -15.25 15.20
N PHE A 126 -14.76 -15.30 15.57
CA PHE A 126 -14.25 -16.25 16.56
C PHE A 126 -13.38 -15.63 17.67
N ILE A 127 -13.11 -14.33 17.62
CA ILE A 127 -12.38 -13.56 18.65
C ILE A 127 -13.22 -12.35 19.03
#